data_AF-Q0J6Z4-F1
#
_entry.id   AF-Q0J6Z4-F1
#
_cell.length_a   1.000
_cell.length_b   1.000
_cell.length_c   1.000
_cell.angle_alpha   90.00
_cell.angle_beta   90.00
_cell.angle_gamma   90.00
#
_symmetry.space_group_name_H-M   'P 1'
#
loop_
_entity.id
_entity.type
_entity.pdbx_description
1 polymer ?
#
loop_
_entity_poly.entity_id
_entity_poly.type
_entity_poly.pdbx_seq_one_letter_code
_entity_poly.pdbx_strand_id
1 'polypeptide(L)'
;MLSCLSAWLVNLRRNPLARLHMNVVASHLHKYGLRYDDLFDAYQYHGLDIKEALARLPREVVDAHNQRLKRTMDLSTKHQYLPADEQAMQTTLRGYLSDAYLSSHRVWRERRRWDKPTTLFQAIWQF
;
A
#
# COMPACT_ATOMS: atom_id res chain seq x y z
N MET A 1 -4.62 -8.77 -28.42
CA MET A 1 -3.37 -8.04 -28.73
C MET A 1 -2.99 -7.01 -27.67
N LEU A 2 -3.95 -6.25 -27.11
CA LEU A 2 -3.69 -5.31 -26.00
C LEU A 2 -3.08 -5.96 -24.74
N SER A 3 -3.33 -7.24 -24.49
CA SER A 3 -2.75 -7.98 -23.36
C SER A 3 -1.22 -8.08 -23.42
N CYS A 4 -0.63 -8.25 -24.61
CA CYS A 4 0.82 -8.36 -24.76
C CYS A 4 1.52 -7.01 -24.56
N LEU A 5 0.97 -5.93 -25.11
CA LEU A 5 1.50 -4.57 -24.95
C LEU A 5 1.34 -4.09 -23.51
N SER A 6 0.18 -4.31 -22.88
CA SER A 6 -0.02 -3.98 -21.46
C SER A 6 0.89 -4.80 -20.55
N ALA A 7 1.05 -6.10 -20.80
CA ALA A 7 2.03 -6.90 -20.07
C ALA A 7 3.45 -6.36 -20.30
N TRP A 8 3.83 -5.98 -21.52
CA TRP A 8 5.15 -5.40 -21.78
C TRP A 8 5.38 -4.09 -21.01
N LEU A 9 4.38 -3.20 -20.96
CA LEU A 9 4.45 -1.93 -20.23
C LEU A 9 4.60 -2.10 -18.71
N VAL A 10 3.90 -3.08 -18.12
CA VAL A 10 3.89 -3.32 -16.67
C VAL A 10 5.13 -4.10 -16.20
N ASN A 11 5.73 -4.91 -17.08
CA ASN A 11 6.87 -5.75 -16.72
C ASN A 11 8.15 -4.92 -16.52
N LEU A 12 8.60 -4.81 -15.26
CA LEU A 12 9.82 -4.07 -14.90
C LEU A 12 11.10 -4.58 -15.60
N ARG A 13 11.15 -5.87 -15.92
CA ARG A 13 12.27 -6.48 -16.67
C ARG A 13 12.30 -6.08 -18.16
N ARG A 14 11.14 -5.75 -18.74
CA ARG A 14 10.99 -5.47 -20.17
C ARG A 14 10.90 -3.97 -20.47
N ASN A 15 10.43 -3.16 -19.51
CA ASN A 15 10.25 -1.73 -19.66
C ASN A 15 11.35 -0.94 -18.92
N PRO A 16 12.33 -0.33 -19.63
CA PRO A 16 13.39 0.46 -19.00
C PRO A 16 12.86 1.71 -18.29
N LEU A 17 11.77 2.31 -18.76
CA LEU A 17 11.15 3.48 -18.13
C LEU A 17 10.57 3.14 -16.76
N ALA A 18 9.90 1.99 -16.64
CA ALA A 18 9.37 1.52 -15.36
C ALA A 18 10.51 1.26 -14.35
N ARG A 19 11.65 0.74 -14.81
CA ARG A 19 12.84 0.55 -13.96
C ARG A 19 13.44 1.88 -13.50
N LEU A 20 13.55 2.86 -14.39
CA LEU A 20 14.01 4.21 -14.02
C LEU A 20 13.09 4.83 -12.97
N HIS A 21 11.78 4.77 -13.19
CA HIS A 21 10.78 5.26 -12.23
C HIS A 21 10.91 4.57 -10.87
N MET A 22 10.99 3.24 -10.84
CA MET A 22 11.17 2.49 -9.59
C MET A 22 12.45 2.91 -8.85
N ASN A 23 13.56 3.09 -9.57
CA ASN A 23 14.84 3.49 -8.96
C ASN A 23 14.77 4.91 -8.38
N VAL A 24 14.11 5.85 -9.08
CA VAL A 24 13.89 7.21 -8.57
C VAL A 24 13.03 7.18 -7.31
N VAL A 25 11.91 6.46 -7.32
CA VAL A 25 11.04 6.30 -6.14
C VAL A 25 11.80 5.65 -4.99
N ALA A 26 12.52 4.55 -5.24
CA ALA A 26 13.32 3.89 -4.23
C ALA A 26 14.37 4.86 -3.65
N SER A 27 15.11 5.58 -4.48
CA SER A 27 16.12 6.54 -4.02
C SER A 27 15.54 7.62 -3.12
N HIS A 28 14.33 8.10 -3.40
CA HIS A 28 13.64 9.08 -2.56
C HIS A 28 13.20 8.47 -1.23
N LEU A 29 12.67 7.24 -1.25
CA LEU A 29 12.29 6.52 -0.04
C LEU A 29 13.50 6.21 0.85
N HIS A 30 14.66 5.89 0.28
CA HIS A 30 15.89 5.64 1.02
C HIS A 30 16.32 6.87 1.82
N LYS A 31 16.25 8.06 1.23
CA LYS A 31 16.59 9.33 1.89
C LYS A 31 15.76 9.62 3.15
N TYR A 32 14.49 9.23 3.14
CA TYR A 32 13.58 9.42 4.28
C TYR A 32 13.45 8.18 5.19
N GLY A 33 13.98 7.04 4.77
CA GLY A 33 13.84 5.77 5.47
C GLY A 33 12.41 5.23 5.51
N LEU A 34 11.63 5.48 4.47
CA LEU A 34 10.27 4.95 4.32
C LEU A 34 10.26 3.66 3.52
N ARG A 35 9.28 2.80 3.79
CA ARG A 35 8.91 1.73 2.86
C ARG A 35 7.80 2.21 1.93
N TYR A 36 7.72 1.60 0.75
CA TYR A 36 6.67 1.94 -0.23
C TYR A 36 5.27 1.76 0.37
N ASP A 37 5.06 0.73 1.18
CA ASP A 37 3.80 0.45 1.85
C ASP A 37 3.39 1.53 2.88
N ASP A 38 4.35 2.28 3.43
CA ASP A 38 4.07 3.33 4.41
C ASP A 38 3.42 4.58 3.76
N LEU A 39 3.41 4.65 2.41
CA LEU A 39 2.78 5.75 1.66
C LEU A 39 1.25 5.61 1.58
N PHE A 40 0.71 4.42 1.88
CA PHE A 40 -0.73 4.17 1.78
C PHE A 40 -1.49 4.77 2.97
N ASP A 41 -2.26 5.83 2.71
CA ASP A 41 -3.07 6.48 3.74
C ASP A 41 -4.33 5.67 4.07
N ALA A 42 -4.52 5.37 5.37
CA ALA A 42 -5.67 4.69 5.91
C ALA A 42 -6.97 5.51 5.84
N TYR A 43 -6.90 6.83 5.61
CA TYR A 43 -8.06 7.73 5.62
C TYR A 43 -8.52 8.20 4.24
N GLN A 44 -7.84 7.80 3.16
CA GLN A 44 -8.26 8.17 1.80
C GLN A 44 -9.46 7.31 1.32
N TYR A 45 -10.03 7.62 0.14
CA TYR A 45 -11.23 6.96 -0.42
C TYR A 45 -11.09 5.42 -0.63
N HIS A 46 -9.86 4.89 -0.65
CA HIS A 46 -9.55 3.44 -0.65
C HIS A 46 -9.04 2.93 0.72
N GLY A 47 -9.14 3.77 1.74
CA GLY A 47 -8.50 3.59 3.04
C GLY A 47 -9.19 2.58 3.95
N LEU A 48 -10.47 2.28 3.74
CA LEU A 48 -11.18 1.27 4.55
C LEU A 48 -10.47 -0.10 4.51
N ASP A 49 -10.05 -0.54 3.33
CA ASP A 49 -9.36 -1.82 3.14
C ASP A 49 -7.94 -1.78 3.75
N ILE A 50 -7.27 -0.64 3.68
CA ILE A 50 -5.92 -0.44 4.24
C ILE A 50 -5.99 -0.38 5.76
N LYS A 51 -6.94 0.36 6.33
CA LYS A 51 -7.16 0.45 7.78
C LYS A 51 -7.47 -0.92 8.38
N GLU A 52 -8.32 -1.70 7.72
CA GLU A 52 -8.61 -3.07 8.14
C GLU A 52 -7.37 -3.97 8.00
N ALA A 53 -6.59 -3.82 6.93
CA ALA A 53 -5.34 -4.56 6.75
C ALA A 53 -4.30 -4.23 7.83
N LEU A 54 -4.12 -2.95 8.16
CA LEU A 54 -3.22 -2.48 9.22
C LEU A 54 -3.65 -3.01 10.59
N ALA A 55 -4.95 -3.06 10.86
CA ALA A 55 -5.50 -3.58 12.12
C ALA A 55 -5.29 -5.10 12.30
N ARG A 56 -5.04 -5.85 11.21
CA ARG A 56 -4.77 -7.29 11.23
C ARG A 56 -3.29 -7.63 11.42
N LEU A 57 -2.38 -6.67 11.20
CA LEU A 57 -0.95 -6.91 11.31
C LEU A 57 -0.53 -7.08 12.78
N PRO A 58 0.58 -7.81 13.04
CA PRO A 58 1.18 -7.87 14.36
C PRO A 58 1.56 -6.48 14.86
N ARG A 59 1.43 -6.26 16.17
CA ARG A 59 1.66 -4.95 16.79
C ARG A 59 3.08 -4.43 16.54
N GLU A 60 4.07 -5.32 16.50
CA GLU A 60 5.48 -4.99 16.27
C GLU A 60 5.70 -4.36 14.88
N VAL A 61 4.96 -4.83 13.87
CA VAL A 61 5.04 -4.30 12.50
C VAL A 61 4.41 -2.91 12.44
N VAL A 62 3.28 -2.72 13.11
CA VAL A 62 2.57 -1.45 13.21
C VAL A 62 3.38 -0.41 13.98
N ASP A 63 3.99 -0.80 15.09
CA ASP A 63 4.85 0.07 15.88
C ASP A 63 6.09 0.49 15.09
N ALA A 64 6.73 -0.44 14.36
CA ALA A 64 7.85 -0.13 13.47
C ALA A 64 7.43 0.80 12.31
N HIS A 65 6.22 0.65 11.77
CA HIS A 65 5.64 1.56 10.77
C HIS A 65 5.48 2.97 11.34
N ASN A 66 4.87 3.10 12.52
CA ASN A 66 4.65 4.38 13.16
C ASN A 66 5.97 5.09 13.52
N GLN A 67 7.00 4.32 13.90
CA GLN A 67 8.35 4.85 14.12
C GLN A 67 8.95 5.43 12.83
N ARG A 68 8.81 4.73 11.69
CA ARG A 68 9.29 5.24 10.39
C ARG A 68 8.60 6.55 10.02
N LEU A 69 7.28 6.62 10.13
CA LEU A 69 6.52 7.84 9.87
C LEU A 69 6.95 8.99 10.79
N LYS A 70 7.11 8.73 12.10
CA LYS A 70 7.56 9.74 13.06
C LYS A 70 8.95 10.29 12.69
N ARG A 71 9.88 9.40 12.33
CA ARG A 71 11.22 9.78 11.86
C ARG A 71 11.14 10.61 10.59
N THR A 72 10.33 10.22 9.61
CA THR A 72 10.17 10.98 8.37
C THR A 72 9.60 12.37 8.63
N MET A 73 8.59 12.51 9.49
CA MET A 73 8.03 13.81 9.84
C MET A 73 9.08 14.73 10.49
N ASP A 74 9.92 14.18 11.37
CA ASP A 74 11.03 14.91 11.99
C ASP A 74 12.07 15.36 10.96
N LEU A 75 12.53 14.45 10.08
CA LEU A 75 13.46 14.75 8.99
C LEU A 75 12.89 15.79 8.00
N SER A 76 11.61 15.66 7.66
CA SER A 76 10.90 16.58 6.77
C SER A 76 10.80 17.98 7.38
N THR A 77 10.49 18.07 8.67
CA THR A 77 10.44 19.35 9.41
C THR A 77 11.81 20.02 9.47
N LYS A 78 12.87 19.22 9.64
CA LYS A 78 14.27 19.69 9.66
C LYS A 78 14.84 19.99 8.28
N HIS A 79 14.11 19.66 7.20
CA HIS A 79 14.60 19.68 5.82
C HIS A 79 15.93 18.90 5.65
N GLN A 80 16.05 17.78 6.35
CA GLN A 80 17.23 16.92 6.37
C GLN A 80 16.91 15.51 5.87
N TYR A 81 17.94 14.79 5.45
CA TYR A 81 17.84 13.38 5.06
C TYR A 81 18.59 12.50 6.04
N LEU A 82 18.29 11.20 6.01
CA LEU A 82 18.98 10.19 6.78
C LEU A 82 20.48 10.15 6.39
N PRO A 83 21.43 9.91 7.30
CA PRO A 83 22.84 9.75 6.94
C PRO A 83 23.03 8.58 5.97
N ALA A 84 24.07 8.65 5.11
CA ALA A 84 24.28 7.70 4.01
C ALA A 84 24.36 6.24 4.49
N ASP A 85 25.00 6.00 5.64
CA ASP A 85 25.14 4.67 6.23
C ASP A 85 23.78 4.06 6.60
N GLU A 86 22.88 4.88 7.17
CA GLU A 86 21.53 4.45 7.51
C GLU A 86 20.65 4.29 6.26
N GLN A 87 20.86 5.09 5.21
CA GLN A 87 20.14 4.94 3.93
C GLN A 87 20.44 3.59 3.27
N ALA A 88 21.68 3.13 3.34
CA ALA A 88 22.12 1.85 2.80
C ALA A 88 21.47 0.64 3.50
N MET A 89 21.12 0.79 4.79
CA MET A 89 20.43 -0.24 5.57
C MET A 89 18.92 -0.34 5.27
N GLN A 90 18.32 0.64 4.59
CA GLN A 90 16.87 0.66 4.39
C GLN A 90 16.40 -0.40 3.38
N THR A 91 15.23 -0.97 3.65
CA THR A 91 14.57 -1.99 2.80
C THR A 91 13.28 -1.43 2.21
N THR A 92 13.40 -0.39 1.37
CA THR A 92 12.28 0.45 0.89
C THR A 92 11.22 -0.32 0.10
N LEU A 93 11.63 -1.29 -0.73
CA LEU A 93 10.75 -2.09 -1.59
C LEU A 93 10.26 -3.40 -0.94
N ARG A 94 10.58 -3.64 0.33
CA ARG A 94 10.09 -4.82 1.05
C ARG A 94 8.66 -4.58 1.55
N GLY A 95 7.69 -5.11 0.82
CA GLY A 95 6.28 -5.06 1.20
C GLY A 95 5.96 -5.93 2.42
N TYR A 96 5.09 -5.44 3.29
CA TYR A 96 4.52 -6.13 4.46
C TYR A 96 2.99 -6.05 4.49
N LEU A 97 2.38 -5.12 3.74
CA LEU A 97 0.94 -4.88 3.74
C LEU A 97 0.19 -5.77 2.73
N SER A 98 0.86 -6.22 1.66
CA SER A 98 0.23 -6.93 0.52
C SER A 98 -0.69 -8.08 0.94
N ASP A 99 -0.22 -8.97 1.81
CA ASP A 99 -0.99 -10.16 2.22
C ASP A 99 -2.21 -9.79 3.08
N ALA A 100 -2.00 -8.88 4.03
CA ALA A 100 -3.06 -8.36 4.89
C ALA A 100 -4.13 -7.60 4.07
N TYR A 101 -3.70 -6.81 3.08
CA TYR A 101 -4.58 -6.10 2.16
C TYR A 101 -5.40 -7.06 1.30
N LEU A 102 -4.77 -8.06 0.68
CA LEU A 102 -5.47 -9.07 -0.13
C LEU A 102 -6.51 -9.85 0.68
N SER A 103 -6.19 -10.18 1.94
CA SER A 103 -7.14 -10.84 2.84
C SER A 103 -8.32 -9.93 3.22
N SER A 104 -8.07 -8.64 3.44
CA SER A 104 -9.09 -7.65 3.82
C SER A 104 -10.02 -7.37 2.66
N HIS A 105 -9.44 -7.13 1.49
CA HIS A 105 -10.17 -6.92 0.25
C HIS A 105 -11.02 -8.14 -0.17
N ARG A 106 -10.55 -9.37 0.09
CA ARG A 106 -11.35 -10.59 -0.12
C ARG A 106 -12.59 -10.60 0.77
N VAL A 107 -12.42 -10.38 2.06
CA VAL A 107 -13.53 -10.36 3.03
C VAL A 107 -14.52 -9.23 2.70
N TRP A 108 -14.02 -8.04 2.37
CA TRP A 108 -14.84 -6.92 1.92
C TRP A 108 -15.68 -7.27 0.68
N ARG A 109 -15.07 -7.93 -0.31
CA ARG A 109 -15.75 -8.36 -1.54
C ARG A 109 -16.86 -9.36 -1.25
N GLU A 110 -16.63 -10.27 -0.32
CA GLU A 110 -17.63 -11.24 0.13
C GLU A 110 -18.79 -10.56 0.87
N ARG A 111 -18.53 -9.59 1.76
CA ARG A 111 -19.59 -8.81 2.43
C ARG A 111 -20.46 -8.04 1.42
N ARG A 112 -19.82 -7.35 0.47
CA ARG A 112 -20.48 -6.66 -0.66
C ARG A 112 -21.35 -7.58 -1.52
N ARG A 113 -21.03 -8.87 -1.59
CA ARG A 113 -21.83 -9.87 -2.33
C ARG A 113 -23.18 -10.12 -1.63
N TRP A 114 -23.18 -10.13 -0.30
CA TRP A 114 -24.38 -10.34 0.52
C TRP A 114 -25.17 -9.05 0.79
N ASP A 115 -24.52 -7.88 0.77
CA ASP A 115 -25.17 -6.57 0.97
C ASP A 115 -25.99 -6.07 -0.23
N LYS A 116 -26.02 -6.79 -1.35
CA LYS A 116 -26.92 -6.43 -2.46
C LYS A 116 -28.35 -6.64 -1.97
N PRO A 117 -29.24 -5.63 -2.01
CA PRO A 117 -30.64 -5.87 -1.78
C PRO A 117 -31.09 -6.87 -2.84
N THR A 118 -31.28 -8.12 -2.44
CA THR A 118 -31.93 -9.11 -3.27
C THR A 118 -33.29 -8.53 -3.60
N THR A 119 -33.50 -8.21 -4.88
CA THR A 119 -34.77 -7.69 -5.40
C THR A 119 -35.95 -8.58 -5.00
N LEU A 120 -35.71 -9.84 -4.62
CA LEU A 120 -36.70 -10.74 -4.04
C LEU A 120 -37.16 -10.38 -2.62
N PHE A 121 -36.30 -9.86 -1.74
CA PHE A 121 -36.70 -9.49 -0.36
C PHE A 121 -37.42 -8.15 -0.28
N GLN A 122 -37.10 -7.19 -1.17
CA GLN A 122 -37.88 -5.96 -1.32
C GLN A 122 -39.22 -6.20 -2.05
N ALA A 123 -39.28 -7.18 -2.96
CA ALA A 123 -40.54 -7.54 -3.64
C ALA A 123 -41.54 -8.27 -2.72
N ILE A 124 -41.08 -9.00 -1.70
CA ILE A 124 -41.94 -9.74 -0.76
C ILE A 124 -42.54 -8.84 0.34
N TRP A 125 -41.94 -7.67 0.62
CA TRP A 125 -42.45 -6.72 1.62
C TRP A 125 -43.22 -5.52 1.04
N GLN A 126 -43.44 -5.48 -0.28
CA GLN A 126 -44.24 -4.45 -0.97
C GLN A 126 -45.63 -4.93 -1.45
N PHE A 127 -46.08 -6.11 -1.03
CA PHE A 127 -47.46 -6.60 -1.16
C PHE A 127 -48.06 -6.81 0.22
#